data_AF-A0A3E1EJR6-F1
#
_entry.id   AF-A0A3E1EJR6-F1
#
_cell.length_a   1.000
_cell.length_b   1.000
_cell.length_c   1.000
_cell.angle_alpha   90.00
_cell.angle_beta   90.00
_cell.angle_gamma   90.00
#
_symmetry.space_group_name_H-M   'P 1'
#
loop_
_entity.id
_entity.type
_entity.pdbx_description
1 polymer ?
#
loop_
_entity_poly.entity_id
_entity_poly.type
_entity_poly.pdbx_seq_one_letter_code
_entity_poly.pdbx_strand_id
1 'polypeptide(L)'
;MSPSSYHVGTATIIESLLKRKWSVIILRHLANGISDPAEIRKREEALTPLAINERLRNMLRYGLITCYRRLTRPKSARYRPSPRGYQIIEVLDLIDRLDKQNSPAERSAQEEPGTPVPRIPMAHPPTKKPSKSS
;
A
#
# COMPACT_ATOMS: atom_id res chain seq x y z
N MET A 1 -5.10 -32.49 19.04
CA MET A 1 -4.02 -32.28 18.06
C MET A 1 -3.91 -30.79 17.76
N SER A 2 -2.89 -30.13 18.31
CA SER A 2 -2.58 -28.74 17.96
C SER A 2 -1.97 -28.71 16.56
N PRO A 3 -2.43 -27.86 15.63
CA PRO A 3 -1.86 -27.81 14.30
C PRO A 3 -0.41 -27.33 14.39
N SER A 4 0.49 -28.09 13.75
CA SER A 4 1.91 -27.80 13.61
C SER A 4 2.11 -26.34 13.18
N SER A 5 2.74 -25.57 14.06
CA SER A 5 2.96 -24.14 13.91
C SER A 5 4.20 -23.91 13.03
N TYR A 6 4.08 -24.21 11.73
CA TYR A 6 5.05 -23.73 10.76
C TYR A 6 4.92 -22.21 10.68
N HIS A 7 5.87 -21.48 11.29
CA HIS A 7 6.00 -20.05 11.10
C HIS A 7 6.32 -19.79 9.63
N VAL A 8 5.30 -19.47 8.83
CA VAL A 8 5.51 -18.97 7.47
C VAL A 8 6.28 -17.65 7.58
N GLY A 9 7.37 -17.54 6.82
CA GLY A 9 8.20 -16.34 6.77
C GLY A 9 7.40 -15.12 6.31
N THR A 10 7.72 -13.94 6.85
CA THR A 10 6.98 -12.70 6.59
C THR A 10 6.96 -12.33 5.10
N ALA A 11 8.06 -12.54 4.36
CA ALA A 11 8.13 -12.28 2.92
C ALA A 11 7.12 -13.13 2.13
N THR A 12 7.02 -14.42 2.42
CA THR A 12 6.05 -15.33 1.77
C THR A 12 4.60 -14.95 2.09
N ILE A 13 4.34 -14.47 3.31
CA ILE A 13 3.01 -13.96 3.68
C ILE A 13 2.67 -12.72 2.88
N ILE A 14 3.58 -11.74 2.83
CA ILE A 14 3.38 -10.50 2.08
C ILE A 14 3.15 -10.81 0.60
N GLU A 15 3.99 -11.64 -0.01
CA GLU A 15 3.82 -12.06 -1.41
C GLU A 15 2.45 -12.73 -1.64
N SER A 16 2.01 -13.58 -0.72
CA SER A 16 0.69 -14.24 -0.80
C SER A 16 -0.47 -13.26 -0.66
N LEU A 17 -0.33 -12.24 0.18
CA LEU A 17 -1.33 -11.19 0.37
C LEU A 17 -1.41 -10.29 -0.88
N LEU A 18 -0.26 -9.85 -1.39
CA LEU A 18 -0.15 -8.95 -2.53
C LEU A 18 -0.59 -9.61 -3.84
N LYS A 19 -0.33 -10.91 -4.03
CA LYS A 19 -0.80 -11.67 -5.21
C LYS A 19 -2.32 -11.70 -5.35
N ARG A 20 -3.08 -11.42 -4.29
CA ARG A 20 -4.53 -11.61 -4.28
C ARG A 20 -5.25 -10.31 -3.93
N LYS A 21 -5.91 -9.75 -4.96
CA LYS A 21 -6.62 -8.45 -4.98
C LYS A 21 -7.32 -8.05 -3.67
N TRP A 22 -8.00 -9.00 -3.03
CA TRP A 22 -8.88 -8.71 -1.90
C TRP A 22 -8.23 -8.86 -0.52
N SER A 23 -7.05 -9.46 -0.41
CA SER A 23 -6.47 -9.75 0.90
C SER A 23 -6.11 -8.47 1.65
N VAL A 24 -5.47 -7.51 0.96
CA VAL A 24 -5.12 -6.22 1.55
C VAL A 24 -6.39 -5.45 1.94
N ILE A 25 -7.39 -5.42 1.07
CA ILE A 25 -8.66 -4.72 1.30
C ILE A 25 -9.38 -5.27 2.53
N ILE A 26 -9.53 -6.59 2.63
CA ILE A 26 -10.16 -7.23 3.80
C ILE A 26 -9.38 -6.92 5.07
N LEU A 27 -8.05 -7.02 5.05
CA LEU A 27 -7.22 -6.77 6.22
C LEU A 27 -7.34 -5.30 6.70
N ARG A 28 -7.38 -4.33 5.77
CA ARG A 28 -7.63 -2.92 6.08
C ARG A 28 -9.02 -2.67 6.66
N HIS A 29 -10.07 -3.29 6.13
CA HIS A 29 -11.41 -3.19 6.71
C HIS A 29 -11.46 -3.70 8.15
N LEU A 30 -10.80 -4.83 8.42
CA LEU A 30 -10.68 -5.38 9.78
C LEU A 30 -9.90 -4.44 10.72
N ALA A 31 -8.83 -3.81 10.21
CA ALA A 31 -8.06 -2.80 10.94
C ALA A 31 -8.91 -1.58 11.33
N ASN A 32 -9.81 -1.17 10.43
CA ASN A 32 -10.75 -0.07 10.62
C ASN A 32 -12.00 -0.46 11.43
N GLY A 33 -11.98 -1.63 12.09
CA GLY A 33 -13.03 -2.06 13.04
C GLY A 33 -14.23 -2.77 12.41
N ILE A 34 -14.23 -3.01 11.09
CA ILE A 34 -15.33 -3.71 10.41
C ILE A 34 -15.18 -5.21 10.61
N SER A 35 -15.66 -5.71 11.74
CA SER A 35 -15.47 -7.10 12.18
C SER A 35 -16.41 -8.13 11.52
N ASP A 36 -17.43 -7.70 10.76
CA ASP A 36 -18.39 -8.59 10.07
C ASP A 36 -17.99 -8.85 8.62
N PRO A 37 -17.79 -10.12 8.20
CA PRO A 37 -17.61 -10.44 6.79
C PRO A 37 -18.79 -9.99 5.92
N ALA A 38 -20.02 -10.01 6.45
CA ALA A 38 -21.19 -9.57 5.69
C ALA A 38 -21.15 -8.06 5.42
N GLU A 39 -20.63 -7.28 6.36
CA GLU A 39 -20.47 -5.83 6.21
C GLU A 39 -19.35 -5.49 5.22
N ILE A 40 -18.22 -6.22 5.28
CA ILE A 40 -17.13 -6.08 4.30
C ILE A 40 -17.67 -6.32 2.88
N ARG A 41 -18.48 -7.37 2.68
CA ARG A 41 -19.08 -7.67 1.38
C ARG A 41 -20.03 -6.59 0.87
N LYS A 42 -20.77 -5.92 1.76
CA LYS A 42 -21.65 -4.81 1.37
C LYS A 42 -20.85 -3.61 0.85
N ARG A 43 -19.62 -3.41 1.34
CA ARG A 43 -18.74 -2.32 0.91
C ARG A 43 -17.97 -2.67 -0.36
N GLU A 44 -17.69 -3.96 -0.56
CA GLU A 44 -16.92 -4.48 -1.68
C GLU A 44 -17.81 -5.39 -2.55
N GLU A 45 -18.66 -4.81 -3.40
CA GLU A 45 -19.65 -5.58 -4.18
C GLU A 45 -19.03 -6.66 -5.08
N ALA A 46 -17.81 -6.42 -5.58
CA ALA A 46 -17.07 -7.37 -6.39
C ALA A 46 -16.42 -8.52 -5.58
N LEU A 47 -16.58 -8.54 -4.25
CA LEU A 47 -16.06 -9.59 -3.36
C LEU A 47 -17.09 -10.69 -3.13
N THR A 48 -16.87 -11.86 -3.71
CA THR A 48 -17.80 -12.99 -3.56
C THR A 48 -17.73 -13.63 -2.15
N PRO A 49 -18.81 -14.26 -1.67
CA PRO A 49 -18.81 -15.02 -0.41
C PRO A 49 -17.74 -16.13 -0.35
N LEU A 50 -17.46 -16.77 -1.48
CA LEU A 50 -16.41 -17.78 -1.56
C LEU A 50 -15.02 -17.15 -1.39
N ALA A 51 -14.76 -16.04 -2.10
CA ALA A 51 -13.49 -15.33 -2.03
C ALA A 51 -13.21 -14.81 -0.61
N ILE A 52 -14.18 -14.14 0.04
CA ILE A 52 -14.00 -13.64 1.41
C ILE A 52 -13.70 -14.77 2.40
N ASN A 53 -14.43 -15.89 2.32
CA ASN A 53 -14.20 -17.04 3.20
C ASN A 53 -12.81 -17.66 2.98
N GLU A 54 -12.36 -17.75 1.73
CA GLU A 54 -11.02 -18.25 1.42
C GLU A 54 -9.93 -17.32 1.95
N ARG A 55 -10.09 -15.99 1.79
CA ARG A 55 -9.13 -15.02 2.32
C ARG A 55 -9.08 -15.05 3.85
N LEU A 56 -10.22 -15.07 4.53
CA LEU A 56 -10.28 -15.14 5.99
C LEU A 56 -9.63 -16.43 6.53
N ARG A 57 -9.86 -17.58 5.88
CA ARG A 57 -9.20 -18.85 6.23
C ARG A 57 -7.68 -18.74 6.10
N ASN A 58 -7.17 -18.15 5.02
CA ASN A 58 -5.73 -17.98 4.83
C ASN A 58 -5.12 -17.03 5.87
N MET A 59 -5.79 -15.90 6.16
CA MET A 59 -5.31 -14.96 7.17
C MET A 59 -5.30 -15.56 8.58
N LEU A 60 -6.29 -16.39 8.93
CA LEU A 60 -6.28 -17.16 10.17
C LEU A 60 -5.10 -18.12 10.21
N ARG A 61 -4.86 -18.86 9.13
CA ARG A 61 -3.74 -19.80 9.00
C ARG A 61 -2.38 -19.11 9.15
N TYR A 62 -2.24 -17.90 8.63
CA TYR A 62 -1.02 -17.09 8.76
C TYR A 62 -0.88 -16.37 10.11
N GLY A 63 -1.90 -16.47 10.97
CA GLY A 63 -1.92 -15.77 12.26
C GLY A 63 -2.05 -14.26 12.13
N LEU A 64 -2.61 -13.75 11.04
CA LEU A 64 -2.80 -12.31 10.79
C LEU A 64 -4.09 -11.77 11.42
N ILE A 65 -5.08 -12.63 11.60
CA ILE A 65 -6.36 -12.27 12.21
C ILE A 65 -6.73 -13.29 13.28
N THR A 66 -7.62 -12.89 14.17
CA THR A 66 -8.24 -13.76 15.16
C THR A 66 -9.75 -13.79 14.95
N CYS A 67 -10.37 -14.93 15.26
CA CYS A 67 -11.82 -15.10 15.20
C CYS A 67 -12.39 -15.10 16.61
N TYR A 68 -13.50 -14.39 16.81
CA TYR A 68 -14.25 -14.38 18.07
C TYR A 68 -15.75 -14.40 17.80
N ARG A 69 -16.52 -14.85 18.80
CA ARG A 69 -17.99 -14.89 18.74
C ARG A 69 -18.55 -13.99 19.82
N ARG A 70 -19.50 -13.14 19.47
CA ARG A 70 -20.29 -12.41 20.48
C ARG A 70 -21.37 -13.36 21.04
N LEU A 71 -21.69 -13.19 22.32
CA LEU A 71 -22.72 -13.99 22.99
C LEU A 71 -24.14 -13.64 22.48
N THR A 72 -24.30 -12.47 21.86
CA THR A 72 -25.56 -11.97 21.30
C THR A 72 -25.83 -12.52 19.90
N ARG A 73 -27.10 -12.81 19.56
CA ARG A 73 -27.50 -13.21 18.19
C ARG A 73 -27.38 -12.02 17.22
N PRO A 74 -27.02 -12.24 15.94
CA PRO A 74 -26.72 -13.54 15.29
C PRO A 74 -25.32 -14.07 15.61
N LYS A 75 -25.18 -15.40 15.65
CA LYS A 75 -23.96 -16.14 16.02
C LYS A 75 -22.85 -16.10 14.94
N SER A 76 -22.77 -15.06 14.12
CA SER A 76 -21.76 -14.97 13.05
C SER A 76 -20.37 -14.76 13.65
N ALA A 77 -19.37 -15.40 13.04
CA ALA A 77 -17.97 -15.20 13.39
C ALA A 77 -17.56 -13.75 13.12
N ARG A 78 -16.84 -13.16 14.08
CA ARG A 78 -16.25 -11.83 13.97
C ARG A 78 -14.74 -11.94 13.91
N TYR A 79 -14.12 -11.01 13.21
CA TYR A 79 -12.68 -11.02 12.97
C TYR A 79 -12.05 -9.71 13.38
N ARG A 80 -10.80 -9.78 13.82
CA ARG A 80 -9.94 -8.61 14.10
C ARG A 80 -8.49 -8.94 13.76
N PRO A 81 -7.65 -7.96 13.39
CA PRO A 81 -6.23 -8.22 13.22
C PRO A 81 -5.61 -8.73 14.52
N SER A 82 -4.63 -9.62 14.38
CA SER A 82 -3.72 -9.98 15.47
C SER A 82 -2.63 -8.90 15.60
N PRO A 83 -1.78 -8.92 16.65
CA PRO A 83 -0.60 -8.07 16.70
C PRO A 83 0.27 -8.18 15.43
N ARG A 84 0.45 -9.41 14.92
CA ARG A 84 1.15 -9.65 13.64
C ARG A 84 0.40 -9.03 12.45
N GLY A 85 -0.93 -9.09 12.45
CA GLY A 85 -1.76 -8.44 11.43
C GLY A 85 -1.55 -6.93 11.37
N TYR A 86 -1.50 -6.26 12.53
CA TYR A 86 -1.21 -4.83 12.62
C TYR A 86 0.18 -4.47 12.10
N GLN A 87 1.21 -5.26 12.43
CA GLN A 87 2.55 -5.05 11.87
C GLN A 87 2.57 -5.15 10.33
N ILE A 88 1.78 -6.06 9.74
CA ILE A 88 1.66 -6.15 8.28
C ILE A 88 0.95 -4.92 7.70
N ILE A 89 -0.07 -4.39 8.38
CA ILE A 89 -0.75 -3.16 7.97
C ILE A 89 0.23 -1.99 7.96
N GLU A 90 1.08 -1.84 8.97
CA GLU A 90 2.10 -0.79 9.02
C GLU A 90 3.08 -0.86 7.83
N VAL A 91 3.46 -2.07 7.42
CA VAL A 91 4.29 -2.30 6.23
C VAL A 91 3.54 -1.88 4.96
N LEU A 92 2.26 -2.24 4.83
CA LEU A 92 1.43 -1.83 3.70
C LEU A 92 1.26 -0.30 3.65
N ASP A 93 1.13 0.35 4.80
CA ASP A 93 1.03 1.81 4.88
C ASP A 93 2.35 2.49 4.54
N LEU A 94 3.49 1.86 4.85
CA LEU A 94 4.80 2.33 4.38
C LEU A 94 4.91 2.29 2.87
N ILE A 95 4.44 1.21 2.22
CA ILE A 95 4.40 1.10 0.76
C ILE A 95 3.54 2.22 0.16
N ASP A 96 2.32 2.41 0.68
CA ASP A 96 1.43 3.48 0.22
C ASP A 96 2.07 4.88 0.36
N ARG A 97 2.88 5.11 1.40
CA ARG A 97 3.64 6.38 1.56
C ARG A 97 4.72 6.53 0.51
N LEU A 98 5.48 5.48 0.22
CA LEU A 98 6.52 5.50 -0.81
C LEU A 98 5.93 5.76 -2.20
N ASP A 99 4.78 5.17 -2.51
CA ASP A 99 4.09 5.39 -3.79
C ASP A 99 3.64 6.85 -3.96
N LYS A 100 3.19 7.50 -2.88
CA LYS A 100 2.83 8.93 -2.87
C LYS A 100 4.04 9.82 -3.13
N GLN A 101 5.17 9.56 -2.48
CA GLN A 101 6.42 10.32 -2.68
C GLN A 101 6.95 10.23 -4.12
N ASN A 102 6.77 9.08 -4.77
CA ASN A 102 7.19 8.86 -6.14
C ASN A 102 6.15 9.32 -7.18
N SER A 103 4.97 9.77 -6.74
CA SER A 103 3.95 10.29 -7.63
C SER A 103 4.34 11.70 -8.11
N PRO A 104 4.22 12.02 -9.41
CA PRO A 104 4.70 13.27 -10.01
C PRO A 104 4.08 14.56 -9.46
N ALA A 105 3.08 14.48 -8.58
CA ALA A 105 2.43 15.63 -7.96
C ALA A 105 3.28 16.34 -6.87
N GLU A 106 4.24 15.65 -6.25
CA GLU A 106 5.04 16.23 -5.13
C GLU A 106 6.39 16.81 -5.58
N ARG A 107 6.86 16.49 -6.79
CA ARG A 107 8.15 17.00 -7.31
C ARG A 107 8.12 18.52 -7.54
N SER A 108 6.93 19.11 -7.69
CA SER A 108 6.70 20.55 -7.90
C SER A 108 6.72 21.38 -6.60
N ALA A 109 6.76 20.76 -5.42
CA ALA A 109 6.66 21.46 -4.13
C ALA A 109 8.02 21.68 -3.43
N GLN A 110 9.13 21.20 -4.01
CA GLN A 110 10.48 21.36 -3.46
C GLN A 110 11.44 22.20 -4.32
N GLU A 111 10.97 22.78 -5.43
CA GLU A 111 11.71 23.79 -6.19
C GLU A 111 11.19 25.19 -5.86
N GLU A 112 11.63 25.75 -4.74
CA GLU A 112 11.93 27.18 -4.56
C GLU A 112 12.71 27.31 -3.24
N PRO A 113 14.02 27.63 -3.32
CA PRO A 113 14.41 28.93 -2.78
C PRO A 113 15.29 29.68 -3.77
N GLY A 114 14.88 30.91 -4.06
CA GLY A 114 15.54 31.81 -4.99
C GLY A 114 17.06 31.88 -4.84
N THR A 115 17.75 31.69 -5.95
CA THR A 115 19.08 32.23 -6.19
C THR A 115 19.03 32.97 -7.53
N PRO A 116 19.29 34.29 -7.57
CA PRO A 116 19.33 34.99 -8.84
C PRO A 116 20.59 34.56 -9.59
N VAL A 117 20.41 33.87 -10.70
CA VAL A 117 21.51 33.52 -11.61
C VAL A 117 22.06 34.82 -12.21
N PRO A 118 23.36 35.13 -12.07
CA PRO A 118 23.92 36.33 -12.69
C PRO A 118 23.91 36.15 -14.21
N ARG A 119 23.28 37.10 -14.90
CA ARG A 119 23.19 37.14 -16.37
C ARG A 119 24.56 37.47 -16.94
N ILE A 120 25.30 36.46 -17.41
CA ILE A 120 26.55 36.68 -18.15
C ILE A 120 26.19 37.37 -19.48
N PRO A 121 26.79 38.52 -19.83
CA PRO A 121 26.54 39.15 -21.12
C PRO A 121 27.08 38.28 -22.25
N MET A 122 26.25 37.95 -23.24
CA MET A 122 26.67 37.30 -24.48
C MET A 122 27.70 38.18 -25.20
N ALA A 123 28.93 37.69 -25.35
CA ALA A 123 29.89 38.26 -26.28
C ALA A 123 29.40 38.01 -27.72
N HIS A 124 29.21 39.08 -28.48
CA HIS A 124 28.95 38.99 -29.92
C HIS A 124 30.16 38.38 -30.64
N PRO A 125 29.96 37.52 -31.66
CA PRO A 125 31.06 36.98 -32.44
C PRO A 125 31.73 38.08 -33.30
N PRO A 126 33.05 38.02 -33.53
CA PRO A 126 33.75 39.05 -34.30
C PRO A 126 33.39 38.99 -35.79
N THR A 127 33.14 40.16 -36.35
CA THR A 127 32.93 40.40 -37.78
C THR A 127 34.22 40.13 -38.57
N LYS A 128 34.18 39.23 -39.56
CA LYS A 128 35.27 39.05 -40.53
C LYS A 128 35.34 40.29 -41.43
N LYS A 129 36.48 41.00 -41.39
CA LYS A 129 36.86 42.01 -42.40
C LYS A 129 37.12 41.34 -43.76
N PRO A 130 36.79 42.00 -44.88
CA PRO A 130 37.17 41.50 -46.20
C PRO A 130 38.67 41.74 -46.45
N SER A 131 39.38 40.68 -46.82
CA SER A 131 40.76 40.74 -47.29
C SER A 131 40.80 41.25 -48.73
N LYS A 132 41.55 42.34 -48.93
CA LYS A 132 41.93 42.91 -50.23
C LYS A 132 43.04 42.08 -50.90
N SER A 133 43.08 42.21 -52.24
CA SER A 133 44.20 42.01 -53.17
C SER A 133 44.68 40.56 -53.36
N SER A 134 44.96 40.11 -54.58
CA SER A 134 45.66 40.81 -55.66
C SER A 134 45.24 40.36 -57.06
#